data_AF-A0A220U8E8-F1
#
_entry.id   AF-A0A220U8E8-F1
#
_cell.length_a   1.000
_cell.length_b   1.000
_cell.length_c   1.000
_cell.angle_alpha   90.00
_cell.angle_beta   90.00
_cell.angle_gamma   90.00
#
_symmetry.space_group_name_H-M   'P 1'
#
loop_
_entity.id
_entity.type
_entity.pdbx_description
1 polymer ?
#
loop_
_entity_poly.entity_id
_entity_poly.type
_entity_poly.pdbx_seq_one_letter_code
_entity_poly.pdbx_strand_id
1 'polypeptide(L)'
;MRNKNHVQTPLRPAKIPDILKKYGHLLTSHENVPGKDRIYPNLKKTNNVLSVLFPLEEHPVHGKTGLLATEKYIDGIVSKYSYQWKIIIPKLGKLNHHISAWGNDPHNATWTRPEYRVESEPHHHHHVSGDWKARKENWDVWTLNEAYWNNRGILNIIK
;
A
#
# COMPACT_ATOMS: atom_id res chain seq x y z
N MET A 1 -12.19 3.56 22.97
CA MET A 1 -11.35 4.76 22.74
C MET A 1 -9.89 4.33 22.87
N ARG A 2 -9.12 4.28 21.77
CA ARG A 2 -7.67 4.00 21.83
C ARG A 2 -6.91 5.32 21.98
N ASN A 3 -5.91 5.31 22.87
CA ASN A 3 -5.14 6.45 23.36
C ASN A 3 -4.48 7.27 22.23
N LYS A 4 -4.72 8.59 22.23
CA LYS A 4 -4.18 9.59 21.27
C LYS A 4 -2.70 9.98 21.53
N ASN A 5 -1.95 9.17 22.30
CA ASN A 5 -0.59 9.50 22.73
C ASN A 5 0.46 8.55 22.12
N HIS A 6 0.33 8.20 20.83
CA HIS A 6 1.50 7.72 20.11
C HIS A 6 2.40 8.93 19.85
N VAL A 7 3.40 9.13 20.72
CA VAL A 7 4.60 9.87 20.32
C VAL A 7 5.08 9.17 19.05
N GLN A 8 4.91 9.84 17.91
CA GLN A 8 5.23 9.26 16.60
C GLN A 8 6.73 9.03 16.55
N THR A 9 7.17 7.82 16.91
CA THR A 9 8.53 7.38 16.64
C THR A 9 8.76 7.58 15.14
N PRO A 10 9.85 8.25 14.74
CA PRO A 10 10.14 8.47 13.33
C PRO A 10 10.08 7.16 12.55
N LEU A 11 9.25 7.12 11.52
CA LEU A 11 9.05 5.93 10.72
C LEU A 11 10.35 5.61 9.97
N ARG A 12 10.84 4.38 10.15
CA ARG A 12 12.07 3.91 9.49
C ARG A 12 11.74 3.21 8.17
N PRO A 13 12.66 3.24 7.18
CA PRO A 13 12.47 2.56 5.91
C PRO A 13 12.13 1.08 6.07
N ALA A 14 11.27 0.57 5.18
CA ALA A 14 10.91 -0.84 5.20
C ALA A 14 12.15 -1.75 4.99
N LYS A 15 12.27 -2.76 5.85
CA LYS A 15 13.28 -3.82 5.71
C LYS A 15 12.77 -4.89 4.75
N ILE A 16 12.99 -4.67 3.46
CA ILE A 16 12.54 -5.60 2.40
C ILE A 16 12.92 -7.06 2.67
N PRO A 17 14.17 -7.41 3.05
CA PRO A 17 14.50 -8.80 3.34
C PRO A 17 13.62 -9.45 4.42
N ASP A 18 13.25 -8.70 5.46
CA ASP A 18 12.38 -9.18 6.54
C ASP A 18 10.95 -9.40 6.05
N ILE A 19 10.43 -8.48 5.23
CA ILE A 19 9.11 -8.60 4.57
C ILE A 19 9.07 -9.84 3.70
N LEU A 20 10.11 -10.08 2.91
CA LEU A 20 10.20 -11.25 2.03
C LEU A 20 10.31 -12.55 2.80
N LYS A 21 11.13 -12.57 3.85
CA LYS A 21 11.25 -13.73 4.74
C LYS A 21 9.90 -14.07 5.39
N LYS A 22 9.14 -13.06 5.78
CA LYS A 22 7.86 -13.24 6.49
C LYS A 22 6.70 -13.56 5.56
N TYR A 23 6.57 -12.85 4.45
CA TYR A 23 5.40 -12.89 3.56
C TYR A 23 5.70 -13.46 2.17
N GLY A 24 6.91 -13.98 1.94
CA GLY A 24 7.31 -14.55 0.64
C GLY A 24 6.39 -15.66 0.15
N HIS A 25 5.77 -16.40 1.07
CA HIS A 25 4.77 -17.43 0.78
C HIS A 25 3.46 -16.89 0.19
N LEU A 26 3.19 -15.58 0.27
CA LEU A 26 2.04 -14.92 -0.36
C LEU A 26 2.36 -14.37 -1.75
N LEU A 27 3.62 -14.43 -2.17
CA LEU A 27 4.11 -13.81 -3.39
C LEU A 27 4.13 -14.83 -4.52
N THR A 28 3.83 -14.36 -5.73
CA THR A 28 3.87 -15.23 -6.92
C THR A 28 4.49 -14.52 -8.12
N SER A 29 4.66 -15.29 -9.18
CA SER A 29 5.21 -14.87 -10.47
C SER A 29 4.17 -15.01 -11.56
N HIS A 30 3.58 -13.90 -12.01
CA HIS A 30 2.65 -13.93 -13.15
C HIS A 30 3.40 -13.68 -14.47
N GLU A 31 3.05 -14.43 -15.52
CA GLU A 31 3.72 -14.40 -16.83
C GLU A 31 3.63 -13.05 -17.57
N ASN A 32 2.62 -12.25 -17.25
CA ASN A 32 2.23 -11.06 -17.98
C ASN A 32 2.24 -9.78 -17.11
N VAL A 33 3.04 -9.74 -16.04
CA VAL A 33 3.24 -8.47 -15.31
C VAL A 33 4.22 -7.61 -16.11
N PRO A 34 3.92 -6.32 -16.39
CA PRO A 34 4.85 -5.43 -17.09
C PRO A 34 6.20 -5.34 -16.36
N GLY A 35 7.27 -5.82 -17.01
CA GLY A 35 8.62 -5.94 -16.47
C GLY A 35 9.31 -7.17 -17.09
N LYS A 36 10.64 -7.15 -17.27
CA LYS A 36 11.33 -8.22 -18.02
C LYS A 36 11.55 -9.52 -17.23
N ASP A 37 11.51 -9.49 -15.90
CA ASP A 37 11.75 -10.69 -15.07
C ASP A 37 10.79 -10.74 -13.87
N ARG A 38 10.24 -11.93 -13.59
CA ARG A 38 9.22 -12.18 -12.57
C ARG A 38 9.79 -12.09 -11.13
N ILE A 39 8.87 -11.83 -10.18
CA ILE A 39 9.02 -11.34 -8.80
C ILE A 39 9.87 -10.07 -8.69
N TYR A 40 9.23 -8.98 -8.22
CA TYR A 40 9.71 -7.59 -8.18
C TYR A 40 9.89 -6.91 -9.54
N PRO A 41 8.88 -6.94 -10.43
CA PRO A 41 9.02 -6.36 -11.77
C PRO A 41 9.37 -4.87 -11.77
N ASN A 42 9.25 -4.17 -10.62
CA ASN A 42 9.59 -2.75 -10.47
C ASN A 42 10.17 -2.41 -9.07
N LEU A 43 11.19 -3.13 -8.57
CA LEU A 43 11.95 -2.64 -7.41
C LEU A 43 12.86 -1.47 -7.83
N LYS A 44 12.49 -0.27 -7.42
CA LYS A 44 13.34 0.92 -7.44
C LYS A 44 13.63 1.31 -6.00
N LYS A 45 14.87 1.11 -5.56
CA LYS A 45 15.35 1.54 -4.25
C LYS A 45 16.54 2.47 -4.44
N THR A 46 16.42 3.69 -3.93
CA THR A 46 17.50 4.69 -3.83
C THR A 46 17.62 5.15 -2.39
N ASN A 47 18.58 6.02 -2.10
CA ASN A 47 18.73 6.64 -0.78
C ASN A 47 17.51 7.47 -0.36
N ASN A 48 16.65 7.87 -1.32
CA ASN A 48 15.55 8.81 -1.10
C ASN A 48 14.17 8.21 -1.38
N VAL A 49 14.10 7.06 -2.06
CA VAL A 49 12.83 6.46 -2.51
C VAL A 49 12.91 4.94 -2.48
N LEU A 50 11.84 4.32 -1.99
CA LEU A 50 11.47 2.95 -2.32
C LEU A 50 10.21 2.98 -3.19
N SER A 51 10.19 2.19 -4.24
CA SER A 51 9.01 1.84 -5.01
C SER A 51 9.14 0.37 -5.37
N VAL A 52 8.21 -0.46 -4.96
CA VAL A 52 8.26 -1.90 -5.21
C VAL A 52 6.85 -2.45 -5.39
N LEU A 53 6.67 -3.29 -6.39
CA LEU A 53 5.45 -4.07 -6.58
C LEU A 53 5.70 -5.52 -6.17
N PHE A 54 4.92 -6.01 -5.22
CA PHE A 54 4.88 -7.40 -4.78
C PHE A 54 3.66 -8.07 -5.42
N PRO A 55 3.83 -8.88 -6.49
CA PRO A 55 2.72 -9.65 -7.02
C PRO A 55 2.28 -10.68 -5.99
N LEU A 56 0.97 -10.76 -5.74
CA LEU A 56 0.38 -11.70 -4.79
C LEU A 56 -0.17 -12.92 -5.54
N GLU A 57 -0.34 -14.02 -4.81
CA GLU A 57 -1.15 -15.15 -5.27
C GLU A 57 -2.53 -14.68 -5.78
N GLU A 58 -3.10 -15.47 -6.69
CA GLU A 58 -4.34 -15.10 -7.36
C GLU A 58 -5.51 -15.06 -6.37
N HIS A 59 -6.16 -13.91 -6.27
CA HIS A 59 -7.27 -13.68 -5.35
C HIS A 59 -8.58 -14.21 -5.96
N PRO A 60 -9.39 -15.01 -5.23
CA PRO A 60 -10.58 -15.66 -5.79
C PRO A 60 -11.62 -14.68 -6.35
N VAL A 61 -11.67 -13.45 -5.83
CA VAL A 61 -12.63 -12.42 -6.26
C VAL A 61 -12.01 -11.39 -7.21
N HIS A 62 -10.71 -11.12 -7.08
CA HIS A 62 -10.07 -9.97 -7.74
C HIS A 62 -9.05 -10.40 -8.81
N GLY A 63 -8.86 -11.71 -8.99
CA GLY A 63 -7.88 -12.28 -9.89
C GLY A 63 -6.45 -11.91 -9.47
N LYS A 64 -5.64 -11.54 -10.44
CA LYS A 64 -4.20 -11.31 -10.25
C LYS A 64 -3.96 -9.91 -9.66
N THR A 65 -3.61 -9.88 -8.38
CA THR A 65 -3.40 -8.65 -7.61
C THR A 65 -1.95 -8.50 -7.16
N GLY A 66 -1.62 -7.33 -6.61
CA GLY A 66 -0.32 -7.04 -6.04
C GLY A 66 -0.36 -5.90 -5.03
N LEU A 67 0.65 -5.85 -4.15
CA LEU A 67 0.88 -4.73 -3.25
C LEU A 67 1.97 -3.82 -3.84
N LEU A 68 1.60 -2.60 -4.24
CA LEU A 68 2.53 -1.54 -4.59
C LEU A 68 2.88 -0.75 -3.33
N ALA A 69 4.15 -0.78 -2.93
CA ALA A 69 4.66 0.03 -1.84
C ALA A 69 5.54 1.15 -2.38
N THR A 70 5.31 2.37 -1.90
CA THR A 70 6.15 3.54 -2.16
C THR A 70 6.48 4.21 -0.85
N GLU A 71 7.76 4.52 -0.62
CA GLU A 71 8.24 5.31 0.50
C GLU A 71 9.17 6.40 -0.04
N LYS A 72 9.12 7.60 0.55
CA LYS A 72 10.07 8.68 0.33
C LYS A 72 10.78 8.97 1.64
N TYR A 73 12.07 9.25 1.53
CA TYR A 73 12.94 9.45 2.68
C TYR A 73 13.48 10.87 2.72
N ILE A 74 13.59 11.42 3.92
CA ILE A 74 14.34 12.63 4.27
C ILE A 74 15.26 12.21 5.41
N ASP A 75 16.57 12.37 5.24
CA ASP A 75 17.59 12.00 6.26
C ASP A 75 17.43 10.57 6.81
N GLY A 76 17.06 9.62 5.95
CA GLY A 76 16.85 8.22 6.34
C GLY A 76 15.59 7.95 7.16
N ILE A 77 14.70 8.92 7.27
CA ILE A 77 13.36 8.81 7.89
C ILE A 77 12.32 8.83 6.77
N VAL A 78 11.28 7.99 6.90
CA VAL A 78 10.14 8.00 5.98
C VAL A 78 9.34 9.28 6.21
N SER A 79 9.34 10.15 5.21
CA SER A 79 8.56 11.39 5.21
C SER A 79 7.20 11.20 4.52
N LYS A 80 7.15 10.31 3.52
CA LYS A 80 5.91 9.94 2.83
C LYS A 80 5.86 8.45 2.53
N TYR A 81 4.69 7.85 2.61
CA TYR A 81 4.44 6.50 2.14
C TYR A 81 3.07 6.35 1.50
N SER A 82 2.98 5.40 0.56
CA SER A 82 1.74 4.92 -0.02
C SER A 82 1.86 3.42 -0.24
N TYR A 83 0.94 2.66 0.34
CA TYR A 83 0.82 1.21 0.19
C TYR A 83 -0.51 0.91 -0.48
N GLN A 84 -0.51 0.22 -1.61
CA GLN A 84 -1.70 0.02 -2.44
C GLN A 84 -1.86 -1.45 -2.80
N TRP A 85 -2.97 -2.05 -2.38
CA TRP A 85 -3.42 -3.32 -2.92
C TRP A 85 -4.25 -3.08 -4.18
N LYS A 86 -3.82 -3.68 -5.30
CA LYS A 86 -4.43 -3.41 -6.61
C LYS A 86 -4.44 -4.62 -7.52
N ILE A 87 -5.37 -4.62 -8.46
CA ILE A 87 -5.39 -5.52 -9.63
C ILE A 87 -4.20 -5.14 -10.52
N ILE A 88 -3.38 -6.14 -10.88
CA ILE A 88 -2.22 -5.95 -11.76
C ILE A 88 -2.45 -6.58 -13.14
N ILE A 89 -3.29 -7.61 -13.23
CA ILE A 89 -3.70 -8.24 -14.48
C ILE A 89 -5.21 -8.52 -14.43
N PRO A 90 -6.00 -8.04 -15.41
CA PRO A 90 -5.58 -7.17 -16.52
C PRO A 90 -5.13 -5.78 -16.02
N LYS A 91 -4.33 -5.07 -16.82
CA LYS A 91 -3.93 -3.71 -16.49
C LYS A 91 -5.12 -2.78 -16.64
N LEU A 92 -5.69 -2.34 -15.52
CA LEU A 92 -6.82 -1.41 -15.50
C LEU A 92 -6.35 0.05 -15.40
N GLY A 93 -7.16 0.98 -15.90
CA GLY A 93 -6.94 2.42 -15.75
C GLY A 93 -6.83 2.84 -14.28
N LYS A 94 -6.30 4.05 -14.03
CA LYS A 94 -6.01 4.56 -12.67
C LYS A 94 -7.19 4.46 -11.69
N LEU A 95 -8.42 4.59 -12.17
CA LEU A 95 -9.61 4.58 -11.32
C LEU A 95 -10.10 3.17 -10.95
N ASN A 96 -9.71 2.13 -11.71
CA ASN A 96 -10.36 0.82 -11.62
C ASN A 96 -9.46 -0.30 -11.09
N HIS A 97 -8.17 -0.03 -10.86
CA HIS A 97 -7.26 -1.07 -10.36
C HIS A 97 -7.12 -1.10 -8.84
N HIS A 98 -7.45 -0.01 -8.13
CA HIS A 98 -7.26 0.06 -6.68
C HIS A 98 -8.32 -0.78 -5.97
N ILE A 99 -7.87 -1.70 -5.13
CA ILE A 99 -8.76 -2.44 -4.20
C ILE A 99 -8.77 -1.72 -2.86
N SER A 100 -7.59 -1.36 -2.35
CA SER A 100 -7.42 -0.62 -1.10
C SER A 100 -6.07 0.08 -1.05
N ALA A 101 -5.96 1.26 -0.43
CA ALA A 101 -4.68 1.97 -0.29
C ALA A 101 -4.55 2.77 1.00
N TRP A 102 -3.35 2.84 1.57
CA TRP A 102 -3.02 3.57 2.79
C TRP A 102 -1.84 4.50 2.54
N GLY A 103 -1.84 5.65 3.18
CA GLY A 103 -0.74 6.59 3.06
C GLY A 103 -0.85 7.74 4.04
N ASN A 104 0.20 8.55 4.05
CA ASN A 104 0.25 9.79 4.83
C ASN A 104 0.32 11.05 3.96
N ASP A 105 -0.09 10.98 2.70
CA ASP A 105 -0.12 12.17 1.85
C ASP A 105 -1.20 13.15 2.33
N PRO A 106 -0.85 14.40 2.71
CA PRO A 106 -1.81 15.31 3.30
C PRO A 106 -2.94 15.62 2.31
N HIS A 107 -4.18 15.41 2.77
CA HIS A 107 -5.40 15.72 2.02
C HIS A 107 -6.21 16.85 2.66
N ASN A 108 -5.55 17.69 3.46
CA ASN A 108 -6.14 18.82 4.15
C ASN A 108 -5.93 20.17 3.44
N ALA A 109 -5.36 20.18 2.23
CA ALA A 109 -5.12 21.42 1.50
C ALA A 109 -6.42 22.20 1.26
N THR A 110 -6.37 23.53 1.35
CA THR A 110 -7.55 24.41 1.27
C THR A 110 -8.31 24.26 -0.06
N TRP A 111 -7.62 23.90 -1.14
CA TRP A 111 -8.22 23.63 -2.45
C TRP A 111 -8.77 22.19 -2.60
N THR A 112 -8.54 21.30 -1.64
CA THR A 112 -9.19 19.97 -1.61
C THR A 112 -10.66 20.17 -1.28
N ARG A 113 -11.56 19.61 -2.10
CA ARG A 113 -13.00 19.70 -1.84
C ARG A 113 -13.33 19.07 -0.48
N PRO A 114 -14.27 19.64 0.30
CA PRO A 114 -14.55 19.20 1.67
C PRO A 114 -14.78 17.69 1.82
N GLU A 115 -15.51 17.08 0.88
CA GLU A 115 -15.81 15.64 0.87
C GLU A 115 -14.58 14.73 0.69
N TYR A 116 -13.44 15.28 0.28
CA TYR A 116 -12.18 14.55 0.11
C TYR A 116 -11.12 14.90 1.16
N ARG A 117 -11.43 15.83 2.07
CA ARG A 117 -10.51 16.21 3.14
C ARG A 117 -10.45 15.11 4.19
N VAL A 118 -9.25 14.89 4.70
CA VAL A 118 -8.99 13.89 5.73
C VAL A 118 -8.06 14.52 6.76
N GLU A 119 -8.45 14.43 8.03
CA GLU A 119 -7.73 15.07 9.15
C GLU A 119 -6.70 14.11 9.78
N SER A 120 -6.64 12.86 9.33
CA SER A 120 -5.79 11.82 9.91
C SER A 120 -4.50 11.53 9.13
N GLU A 121 -3.44 11.26 9.88
CA GLU A 121 -2.21 10.62 9.40
C GLU A 121 -1.96 9.36 10.24
N PRO A 122 -1.96 8.15 9.63
CA PRO A 122 -2.33 7.81 8.26
C PRO A 122 -3.80 8.07 7.93
N HIS A 123 -4.15 7.96 6.66
CA HIS A 123 -5.53 7.79 6.22
C HIS A 123 -5.65 6.71 5.14
N HIS A 124 -6.88 6.25 4.96
CA HIS A 124 -7.23 5.21 4.00
C HIS A 124 -7.83 5.83 2.74
N HIS A 125 -7.13 5.62 1.64
CA HIS A 125 -7.58 5.92 0.29
C HIS A 125 -8.30 4.68 -0.26
N HIS A 126 -9.61 4.80 -0.50
CA HIS A 126 -10.44 3.80 -1.18
C HIS A 126 -10.71 2.53 -0.35
N HIS A 127 -11.78 2.56 0.46
CA HIS A 127 -12.30 1.37 1.15
C HIS A 127 -13.30 0.57 0.32
N VAL A 128 -13.97 1.21 -0.62
CA VAL A 128 -15.12 0.66 -1.34
C VAL A 128 -14.72 0.36 -2.77
N SER A 129 -14.77 -0.92 -3.16
CA SER A 129 -14.52 -1.33 -4.54
C SER A 129 -15.54 -0.66 -5.47
N GLY A 130 -15.05 0.01 -6.52
CA GLY A 130 -15.89 0.73 -7.48
C GLY A 130 -16.33 2.14 -7.05
N ASP A 131 -16.20 2.52 -5.78
CA ASP A 131 -16.45 3.89 -5.30
C ASP A 131 -15.14 4.57 -4.89
N TRP A 132 -14.54 5.27 -5.85
CA TRP A 132 -13.29 6.01 -5.68
C TRP A 132 -13.42 7.24 -4.79
N LYS A 133 -14.65 7.70 -4.50
CA LYS A 133 -14.88 8.91 -3.69
C LYS A 133 -14.86 8.60 -2.20
N ALA A 134 -15.16 7.36 -1.80
CA ALA A 134 -15.17 6.94 -0.42
C ALA A 134 -13.75 6.94 0.18
N ARG A 135 -13.50 7.91 1.07
CA ARG A 135 -12.29 8.01 1.90
C ARG A 135 -12.64 7.73 3.34
N LYS A 136 -11.73 7.12 4.08
CA LYS A 136 -11.92 6.82 5.49
C LYS A 136 -10.64 7.15 6.26
N GLU A 137 -10.80 7.71 7.46
CA GLU A 137 -9.67 7.84 8.37
C GLU A 137 -9.20 6.45 8.81
N ASN A 138 -7.89 6.24 8.85
CA ASN A 138 -7.32 4.97 9.28
C ASN A 138 -6.00 5.22 10.00
N TRP A 139 -6.04 4.99 11.30
CA TRP A 139 -4.95 5.26 12.21
C TRP A 139 -4.06 4.03 12.47
N ASP A 140 -4.31 2.91 11.79
CA ASP A 140 -3.73 1.61 12.13
C ASP A 140 -2.63 1.14 11.16
N VAL A 141 -2.46 1.77 9.98
CA VAL A 141 -1.49 1.32 8.94
C VAL A 141 -0.42 2.38 8.70
N TRP A 142 0.73 2.22 9.37
CA TRP A 142 1.86 3.14 9.31
C TRP A 142 3.05 2.58 8.54
N THR A 143 3.20 1.27 8.53
CA THR A 143 4.36 0.58 7.95
C THR A 143 3.94 -0.35 6.82
N LEU A 144 4.89 -0.65 5.93
CA LEU A 144 4.67 -1.68 4.91
C LEU A 144 4.29 -3.03 5.53
N ASN A 145 4.92 -3.41 6.66
CA ASN A 145 4.59 -4.64 7.37
C ASN A 145 3.14 -4.66 7.88
N GLU A 146 2.64 -3.53 8.37
CA GLU A 146 1.24 -3.40 8.81
C GLU A 146 0.27 -3.42 7.64
N ALA A 147 0.64 -2.90 6.46
CA ALA A 147 -0.20 -3.00 5.26
C ALA A 147 -0.44 -4.48 4.86
N TYR A 148 0.56 -5.34 5.04
CA TYR A 148 0.41 -6.79 4.90
C TYR A 148 -0.43 -7.42 6.02
N TRP A 149 -0.37 -6.89 7.25
CA TRP A 149 -1.07 -7.44 8.43
C TRP A 149 -2.54 -7.02 8.54
N ASN A 150 -2.84 -5.73 8.40
CA ASN A 150 -4.17 -5.14 8.61
C ASN A 150 -5.10 -5.34 7.43
N ASN A 151 -4.56 -5.63 6.25
CA ASN A 151 -5.39 -6.08 5.14
C ASN A 151 -5.74 -7.55 5.37
N ARG A 152 -6.75 -7.80 6.22
CA ARG A 152 -7.33 -9.13 6.44
C ARG A 152 -7.74 -9.80 5.12
N GLY A 153 -7.98 -9.05 4.04
CA GLY A 153 -8.17 -9.59 2.69
C GLY A 153 -6.91 -10.18 2.03
N ILE A 154 -5.72 -9.63 2.30
CA ILE A 154 -4.44 -10.22 1.85
C ILE A 154 -4.08 -11.44 2.71
N LEU A 155 -4.38 -11.44 4.01
CA LEU A 155 -4.11 -12.63 4.86
C LEU A 155 -5.15 -13.74 4.72
N ASN A 156 -6.37 -13.42 4.26
CA ASN A 156 -7.38 -14.41 3.87
C ASN A 156 -7.09 -15.04 2.49
N ILE A 157 -5.93 -14.75 1.87
CA ILE A 157 -5.48 -15.38 0.61
C ILE A 157 -5.31 -16.91 0.74
N ILE A 158 -5.22 -17.47 1.95
CA ILE A 158 -4.92 -18.90 2.16
C ILE A 158 -5.94 -19.60 3.09
N LYS A 159 -7.24 -19.45 2.85
CA LYS A 159 -8.26 -20.39 3.35
C LYS A 159 -9.35 -20.63 2.33
#